data_AF-A0A9X0HK14-F1
#
_entry.id   AF-A0A9X0HK14-F1
#
_cell.length_a   1.000
_cell.length_b   1.000
_cell.length_c   1.000
_cell.angle_alpha   90.00
_cell.angle_beta   90.00
_cell.angle_gamma   90.00
#
_symmetry.space_group_name_H-M   'P 1'
#
loop_
_entity.id
_entity.type
_entity.pdbx_description
1 polymer ?
#
loop_
_entity_poly.entity_id
_entity_poly.type
_entity_poly.pdbx_seq_one_letter_code
_entity_poly.pdbx_strand_id
1 'polypeptide(L)'
;MSNTISYVIQADAEPDMAIVTVRIQCKLKILRVRTRSHSWRLDMPRLLWASMGTEDAADFVTEQYFEAYPEELEYVQQHQIAAAVATSLEDAGFFFGDPVSD
;
A
#
# COMPACT_ATOMS: atom_id res chain seq x y z
N MET A 1 -6.72 -30.16 -4.44
CA MET A 1 -7.68 -29.02 -4.44
C MET A 1 -6.85 -27.76 -4.37
N SER A 2 -6.99 -26.84 -5.33
CA SER A 2 -6.15 -25.64 -5.38
C SER A 2 -6.61 -24.67 -4.31
N ASN A 3 -5.69 -24.32 -3.42
CA ASN A 3 -5.91 -23.43 -2.31
C ASN A 3 -5.92 -21.99 -2.82
N THR A 4 -7.02 -21.54 -3.42
CA THR A 4 -7.10 -20.18 -3.97
C THR A 4 -7.29 -19.17 -2.86
N ILE A 5 -6.26 -18.35 -2.65
CA ILE A 5 -6.32 -17.14 -1.84
C ILE A 5 -6.76 -16.01 -2.76
N SER A 6 -7.82 -15.30 -2.40
CA SER A 6 -8.22 -14.05 -3.05
C SER A 6 -7.99 -12.92 -2.08
N TYR A 7 -7.39 -11.83 -2.52
CA TYR A 7 -7.20 -10.66 -1.68
C TYR A 7 -7.52 -9.38 -2.44
N VAL A 8 -7.77 -8.33 -1.67
CA VAL A 8 -7.95 -6.96 -2.15
C VAL A 8 -6.97 -6.10 -1.37
N ILE A 9 -6.15 -5.33 -2.09
CA ILE A 9 -5.23 -4.34 -1.52
C ILE A 9 -5.77 -2.98 -1.91
N GLN A 10 -5.86 -2.09 -0.93
CA GLN A 10 -6.17 -0.68 -1.14
C GLN A 10 -5.07 0.13 -0.44
N ALA A 11 -4.46 1.05 -1.17
CA ALA A 11 -3.56 2.03 -0.59
C ALA A 11 -4.20 3.42 -0.71
N ASP A 12 -3.91 4.26 0.26
CA ASP A 12 -4.44 5.60 0.38
C ASP A 12 -3.33 6.51 0.90
N ALA A 13 -2.84 7.41 0.05
CA ALA A 13 -1.84 8.40 0.37
C ALA A 13 -2.54 9.73 0.66
N GLU A 14 -2.36 10.22 1.88
CA GLU A 14 -2.90 11.49 2.36
C GLU A 14 -1.78 12.53 2.42
N PRO A 15 -1.51 13.23 1.32
CA PRO A 15 -0.37 14.13 1.18
C PRO A 15 -0.29 15.25 2.22
N ASP A 16 -1.43 15.85 2.57
CA ASP A 16 -1.51 16.96 3.54
C ASP A 16 -1.18 16.52 4.97
N MET A 17 -1.42 15.25 5.28
CA MET A 17 -1.14 14.68 6.59
C MET A 17 0.18 13.90 6.62
N ALA A 18 0.85 13.74 5.47
CA ALA A 18 2.05 12.92 5.31
C ALA A 18 1.83 11.47 5.76
N ILE A 19 0.71 10.87 5.35
CA ILE A 19 0.32 9.51 5.74
C ILE A 19 0.16 8.63 4.51
N VAL A 20 0.59 7.37 4.60
CA VAL A 20 0.18 6.30 3.69
C VAL A 20 -0.52 5.22 4.50
N THR A 21 -1.74 4.89 4.11
CA THR A 21 -2.54 3.81 4.72
C THR A 21 -2.65 2.64 3.75
N VAL A 22 -2.29 1.45 4.20
CA VAL A 22 -2.45 0.20 3.43
C VAL A 22 -3.50 -0.67 4.09
N ARG A 23 -4.53 -1.03 3.34
CA ARG A 23 -5.63 -1.90 3.75
C ARG A 23 -5.60 -3.17 2.92
N ILE A 24 -5.52 -4.32 3.59
CA ILE A 24 -5.48 -5.63 2.96
C ILE A 24 -6.66 -6.46 3.47
N GLN A 25 -7.44 -6.99 2.54
CA GLN A 25 -8.50 -7.95 2.85
C GLN A 25 -8.22 -9.27 2.15
N CYS A 26 -7.90 -10.30 2.93
CA CYS A 26 -7.63 -11.65 2.45
C CYS A 26 -8.85 -12.56 2.68
N LYS A 27 -9.25 -13.30 1.64
CA LYS A 27 -10.30 -14.33 1.65
C LYS A 27 -9.67 -15.69 1.30
N LEU A 28 -9.56 -16.56 2.31
CA LEU A 28 -9.10 -17.93 2.14
C LEU A 28 -10.28 -18.86 1.83
N LYS A 29 -10.29 -19.51 0.65
CA LYS A 29 -11.35 -20.48 0.28
C LYS A 29 -11.18 -21.89 0.85
N ILE A 30 -10.10 -22.14 1.59
CA ILE A 30 -9.59 -23.49 1.84
C ILE A 30 -10.39 -24.20 2.94
N LEU A 31 -10.82 -23.48 3.98
CA LEU A 31 -11.52 -24.03 5.14
C LEU A 31 -12.37 -22.92 5.74
N ARG A 32 -13.70 -22.91 5.49
CA ARG A 32 -14.67 -21.94 6.06
C ARG A 32 -14.17 -20.48 6.04
N VAL A 33 -14.40 -19.79 4.92
CA VAL A 33 -14.20 -18.34 4.68
C VAL A 33 -13.69 -17.57 5.90
N ARG A 34 -12.38 -17.65 6.16
CA ARG A 34 -11.72 -16.72 7.09
C ARG A 34 -11.41 -15.49 6.28
N THR A 35 -12.07 -14.39 6.62
CA THR A 35 -11.77 -13.06 6.11
C THR A 35 -10.83 -12.41 7.13
N ARG A 36 -9.57 -12.17 6.75
CA ARG A 36 -8.64 -11.35 7.53
C ARG A 36 -8.65 -9.97 6.87
N SER A 37 -8.94 -8.94 7.65
CA SER A 37 -8.78 -7.55 7.24
C SER A 37 -7.69 -6.94 8.09
N HIS A 38 -6.76 -6.25 7.45
CA HIS A 38 -5.65 -5.58 8.10
C HIS A 38 -5.58 -4.14 7.58
N SER A 39 -5.32 -3.20 8.49
CA SER A 39 -5.13 -1.79 8.16
C SER A 39 -3.86 -1.34 8.86
N TRP A 40 -2.90 -0.88 8.09
CA TRP A 40 -1.64 -0.37 8.58
C TRP A 40 -1.42 1.04 8.06
N ARG A 41 -0.72 1.85 8.85
CA ARG A 41 -0.48 3.26 8.57
C ARG A 41 1.00 3.57 8.79
N LEU A 42 1.58 4.26 7.82
CA LEU A 42 2.93 4.81 7.89
C LEU A 42 2.86 6.32 7.77
N ASP A 43 3.52 7.04 8.67
CA ASP A 43 3.76 8.46 8.48
C ASP A 43 4.98 8.60 7.55
N MET A 44 4.74 9.06 6.32
CA MET A 44 5.73 9.24 5.27
C MET A 44 5.85 10.72 4.93
N PRO A 45 6.88 11.44 5.43
CA PRO A 45 7.06 12.84 5.15
C PRO A 45 7.10 13.13 3.65
N ARG A 46 6.37 14.17 3.21
CA ARG A 46 6.33 14.60 1.80
C ARG A 46 7.72 14.79 1.19
N LEU A 47 8.68 15.31 1.97
CA LEU A 47 10.07 15.46 1.56
C LEU A 47 10.74 14.14 1.20
N LEU A 48 10.47 13.08 1.97
CA LEU A 48 11.05 11.75 1.75
C LEU A 48 10.52 11.19 0.42
N TRP A 49 9.20 11.20 0.22
CA TRP A 49 8.58 10.75 -1.02
C TRP A 49 9.07 11.55 -2.24
N ALA A 50 9.05 12.90 -2.17
CA ALA A 50 9.50 13.75 -3.27
C ALA A 50 10.99 13.53 -3.62
N SER A 51 11.82 13.15 -2.65
CA SER A 51 13.24 12.89 -2.87
C SER A 51 13.54 11.52 -3.49
N MET A 52 12.71 10.51 -3.19
CA MET A 52 12.90 9.14 -3.67
C MET A 52 12.25 8.90 -5.03
N GLY A 53 11.12 9.56 -5.31
CA GLY A 53 10.26 9.21 -6.43
C GLY A 53 9.27 8.11 -6.05
N THR A 54 8.23 7.94 -6.87
CA THR A 54 7.06 7.13 -6.50
C THR A 54 7.36 5.64 -6.36
N GLU A 55 8.13 5.06 -7.28
CA GLU A 55 8.47 3.62 -7.26
C GLU A 55 9.29 3.27 -6.01
N ASP A 56 10.41 3.98 -5.79
CA ASP A 56 11.26 3.79 -4.61
C ASP A 56 10.51 4.07 -3.30
N ALA A 57 9.61 5.06 -3.28
CA ALA A 57 8.76 5.33 -2.12
C ALA A 57 7.78 4.18 -1.84
N ALA A 58 7.20 3.59 -2.88
CA ALA A 58 6.28 2.46 -2.74
C ALA A 58 6.98 1.19 -2.26
N ASP A 59 8.20 0.93 -2.74
CA ASP A 59 9.04 -0.16 -2.26
C ASP A 59 9.39 0.04 -0.79
N PHE A 60 9.81 1.24 -0.38
CA PHE A 60 10.08 1.56 1.02
C PHE A 60 8.86 1.32 1.93
N VAL A 61 7.67 1.81 1.54
CA VAL A 61 6.43 1.58 2.29
C VAL A 61 6.14 0.09 2.41
N THR A 62 6.37 -0.67 1.34
CA THR A 62 6.14 -2.12 1.30
C THR A 62 7.12 -2.86 2.21
N GLU A 63 8.40 -2.50 2.20
CA GLU A 63 9.41 -3.05 3.11
C GLU A 63 9.03 -2.81 4.58
N GLN A 64 8.66 -1.57 4.93
CA GLN A 64 8.22 -1.21 6.27
C GLN A 64 6.96 -1.98 6.71
N TYR A 65 6.03 -2.24 5.77
CA TYR A 65 4.86 -3.08 6.05
C TYR A 65 5.27 -4.52 6.42
N PHE A 66 6.14 -5.16 5.66
CA PHE A 66 6.55 -6.55 5.94
C PHE A 66 7.52 -6.67 7.10
N GLU A 67 8.26 -5.61 7.44
CA GLU A 67 9.02 -5.56 8.69
C GLU A 67 8.09 -5.60 9.91
N ALA A 68 6.96 -4.90 9.86
CA ALA A 68 5.95 -4.90 10.91
C ALA A 68 5.08 -6.18 10.94
N TYR A 69 4.81 -6.79 9.78
CA TYR A 69 3.93 -7.95 9.61
C TYR A 69 4.55 -9.02 8.70
N PRO A 70 5.63 -9.68 9.12
CA PRO A 70 6.35 -10.65 8.28
C PRO A 70 5.48 -11.87 7.93
N GLU A 71 4.49 -12.23 8.75
CA GLU A 71 3.59 -13.35 8.49
C GLU A 71 2.66 -13.12 7.28
N GLU A 72 2.51 -11.87 6.82
CA GLU A 72 1.66 -11.54 5.67
C GLU A 72 2.26 -12.03 4.34
N LEU A 73 3.57 -12.32 4.30
CA LEU A 73 4.24 -12.90 3.12
C LEU A 73 3.64 -14.25 2.69
N GLU A 74 2.95 -14.96 3.59
CA GLU A 74 2.25 -16.20 3.28
C GLU A 74 0.97 -15.98 2.44
N TYR A 75 0.43 -14.75 2.43
CA TYR A 75 -0.89 -14.43 1.87
C TYR A 75 -0.85 -13.44 0.71
N VAL A 76 0.09 -12.49 0.73
CA VAL A 76 0.18 -11.40 -0.24
C VAL A 76 1.62 -11.21 -0.70
N GLN A 77 1.80 -10.95 -2.00
CA GLN A 77 3.13 -10.74 -2.60
C GLN A 77 3.53 -9.25 -2.53
N GLN A 78 4.80 -9.00 -2.26
CA GLN A 78 5.37 -7.65 -2.09
C GLN A 78 5.04 -6.72 -3.26
N HIS A 79 5.29 -7.16 -4.49
CA HIS A 79 5.10 -6.34 -5.69
C HIS A 79 3.66 -5.82 -5.87
N GLN A 80 2.65 -6.45 -5.26
CA GLN A 80 1.26 -6.02 -5.38
C GLN A 80 0.89 -4.94 -4.37
N ILE A 81 1.51 -4.96 -3.19
CA ILE A 81 1.40 -3.85 -2.25
C ILE A 81 2.14 -2.64 -2.82
N ALA A 82 3.36 -2.84 -3.32
CA ALA A 82 4.14 -1.78 -3.96
C ALA A 82 3.37 -1.14 -5.11
N ALA A 83 2.79 -1.94 -6.02
CA ALA A 83 1.98 -1.40 -7.11
C ALA A 83 0.76 -0.58 -6.62
N ALA A 84 0.02 -1.07 -5.62
CA ALA A 84 -1.11 -0.34 -5.07
C ALA A 84 -0.68 0.99 -4.40
N VAL A 85 0.42 0.97 -3.66
CA VAL A 85 1.00 2.15 -3.03
C VAL A 85 1.49 3.14 -4.08
N ALA A 86 2.20 2.68 -5.11
CA ALA A 86 2.69 3.52 -6.19
C ALA A 86 1.54 4.26 -6.91
N THR A 87 0.46 3.56 -7.25
CA THR A 87 -0.74 4.19 -7.83
C THR A 87 -1.32 5.25 -6.90
N SER A 88 -1.44 4.96 -5.61
CA SER A 88 -1.99 5.93 -4.66
C SER A 88 -1.09 7.15 -4.47
N LEU A 89 0.23 6.95 -4.45
CA LEU A 89 1.21 8.02 -4.44
C LEU A 89 1.12 8.84 -5.74
N GLU A 90 1.08 8.24 -6.92
CA GLU A 90 0.91 8.96 -8.19
C GLU A 90 -0.36 9.84 -8.20
N ASP A 91 -1.49 9.29 -7.75
CA ASP A 91 -2.75 10.02 -7.65
C ASP A 91 -2.62 11.22 -6.70
N ALA A 92 -2.01 11.03 -5.52
CA ALA A 92 -1.72 12.10 -4.57
C ALA A 92 -0.67 13.12 -5.11
N GLY A 93 0.26 12.64 -5.95
CA GLY A 93 1.24 13.42 -6.69
C GLY A 93 0.59 14.40 -7.65
N PHE A 94 -0.49 13.99 -8.30
CA PHE A 94 -1.28 14.84 -9.18
C PHE A 94 -1.88 16.03 -8.43
N PHE A 95 -2.32 15.85 -7.18
CA PHE A 95 -2.80 16.94 -6.33
C PHE A 95 -1.71 17.92 -5.89
N PHE A 96 -0.43 17.54 -5.97
CA PHE A 96 0.71 18.41 -5.72
C PHE A 96 1.21 19.17 -6.95
N GLY A 97 0.77 18.77 -8.16
CA GLY A 97 1.35 19.17 -9.44
C GLY A 97 0.67 20.34 -10.16
N ASP A 98 -0.49 20.82 -9.71
CA ASP A 98 -1.15 21.98 -10.33
C ASP A 98 -0.86 23.28 -9.55
N PRO A 99 0.05 24.14 -10.01
CA PRO A 99 -0.30 25.54 -10.03
C PRO A 99 -1.42 25.68 -11.06
N VAL A 100 -2.62 26.02 -10.61
CA VAL A 100 -3.65 26.61 -11.47
C VAL A 100 -2.94 27.67 -12.32
N SER A 101 -2.76 27.37 -13.60
CA SER A 101 -2.22 28.30 -14.56
C SER A 101 -3.37 29.23 -14.94
N ASP A 102 -3.44 30.38 -14.25
CA ASP A 102 -4.12 31.58 -14.73
C ASP A 102 -3.13 32.46 -15.51
#